data_AF-A0A9D1H849-F1
#
_entry.id   AF-A0A9D1H849-F1
#
_cell.length_a   1.000
_cell.length_b   1.000
_cell.length_c   1.000
_cell.angle_alpha   90.00
_cell.angle_beta   90.00
_cell.angle_gamma   90.00
#
_symmetry.space_group_name_H-M   'P 1'
#
loop_
_entity.id
_entity.type
_entity.pdbx_description
1 polymer ?
#
loop_
_entity_poly.entity_id
_entity_poly.type
_entity_poly.pdbx_seq_one_letter_code
_entity_poly.pdbx_strand_id
1 'polypeptide(L)'
;MAPDEQGYSGARLQRLLCTDEDGKTVRFICKQTTLREINVMQALTDQKRGHTPLSCSLPQENDQPGWFIMQDIRSQEKLPDDLRQWKRMVASSLADIHTDNLGGNSIPQLPTADENYWKEITSKISLSHFSEICKNNDAFARKYAGMLPLLCRRAETFVADMTAMSRDTGCMTVTHGDLQQNDGDHVRIWQGRPMIIDWGFCRYAPFYIDLVDYFTPDESMVYWEELRRRGVLLSREDFACRFHAASLYPAFIYLYPALMHFLRGDDTRLERLLAIFRNG
;
A
#
# COMPACT_ATOMS: atom_id res chain seq x y z
N MET A 1 -13.58 -29.15 -4.67
CA MET A 1 -13.07 -27.89 -5.26
C MET A 1 -14.18 -26.87 -5.13
N ALA A 2 -13.98 -25.83 -4.33
CA ALA A 2 -14.88 -24.66 -4.30
C ALA A 2 -14.50 -23.73 -5.46
N PRO A 3 -15.43 -22.95 -6.02
CA PRO A 3 -15.18 -22.12 -7.19
C PRO A 3 -14.14 -21.03 -6.90
N ASP A 4 -13.38 -20.66 -7.94
CA ASP A 4 -12.34 -19.65 -7.94
C ASP A 4 -12.77 -18.39 -7.15
N GLU A 5 -12.11 -18.13 -6.02
CA GLU A 5 -12.28 -16.87 -5.30
C GLU A 5 -11.52 -15.79 -6.09
N GLN A 6 -12.19 -14.70 -6.46
CA GLN A 6 -11.51 -13.50 -6.90
C GLN A 6 -11.14 -12.67 -5.68
N GLY A 7 -9.86 -12.32 -5.54
CA GLY A 7 -9.44 -11.32 -4.56
C GLY A 7 -10.07 -9.96 -4.88
N TYR A 8 -10.14 -9.06 -3.90
CA TYR A 8 -10.63 -7.69 -4.11
C TYR A 8 -9.86 -6.92 -5.20
N SER A 9 -8.61 -7.31 -5.44
CA SER A 9 -7.72 -6.83 -6.51
C SER A 9 -7.98 -7.42 -7.90
N GLY A 10 -8.98 -8.30 -8.06
CA GLY A 10 -9.26 -9.03 -9.31
C GLY A 10 -8.28 -10.17 -9.61
N ALA A 11 -7.32 -10.43 -8.70
CA ALA A 11 -6.40 -11.54 -8.81
C ALA A 11 -7.13 -12.89 -8.68
N ARG A 12 -6.72 -13.87 -9.49
CA ARG A 12 -7.24 -15.23 -9.41
C ARG A 12 -6.59 -15.94 -8.22
N LEU A 13 -7.43 -16.46 -7.31
CA LEU A 13 -6.99 -17.15 -6.11
C LEU A 13 -7.49 -18.60 -6.10
N GLN A 14 -6.61 -19.51 -5.69
CA GLN A 14 -6.98 -20.89 -5.40
C GLN A 14 -6.46 -21.29 -4.03
N ARG A 15 -7.36 -21.76 -3.15
CA ARG A 15 -6.97 -22.23 -1.82
C ARG A 15 -6.61 -23.71 -1.88
N LEU A 16 -5.43 -24.04 -1.38
CA LEU A 16 -4.93 -25.40 -1.30
C LEU A 16 -4.92 -25.87 0.16
N LEU A 17 -5.26 -27.14 0.33
CA LEU A 17 -5.13 -27.87 1.58
C LEU A 17 -4.16 -29.01 1.32
N CYS A 18 -2.94 -28.89 1.84
CA CYS A 18 -1.88 -29.87 1.66
C CYS A 18 -1.70 -30.65 2.96
N THR A 19 -1.56 -31.96 2.87
CA THR A 19 -1.22 -32.80 4.02
C THR A 19 0.20 -33.30 3.79
N ASP A 20 1.09 -33.06 4.74
CA ASP A 20 2.46 -33.58 4.68
C ASP A 20 2.52 -35.08 4.99
N GLU A 21 3.72 -35.67 4.86
CA GLU A 21 3.96 -37.10 5.08
C GLU A 21 3.64 -37.55 6.52
N ASP A 22 3.69 -36.62 7.48
CA ASP A 22 3.36 -36.84 8.90
C ASP A 22 1.84 -36.70 9.18
N GLY A 23 1.03 -36.46 8.15
CA GLY A 23 -0.41 -36.29 8.27
C GLY A 23 -0.84 -34.89 8.77
N LYS A 24 0.09 -33.93 8.89
CA LYS A 24 -0.23 -32.56 9.29
C LYS A 24 -0.72 -31.78 8.08
N THR A 25 -1.87 -31.15 8.26
CA THR A 25 -2.50 -30.35 7.21
C THR A 25 -2.08 -28.89 7.30
N VAL A 26 -1.58 -28.34 6.19
CA VAL A 26 -1.18 -26.94 6.02
C VAL A 26 -2.02 -26.31 4.91
N ARG A 27 -2.41 -25.04 5.09
CA ARG A 27 -3.21 -24.29 4.15
C ARG A 27 -2.36 -23.29 3.39
N PHE A 28 -2.57 -23.26 2.08
CA PHE A 28 -1.90 -22.32 1.19
C PHE A 28 -2.92 -21.61 0.30
N ILE A 29 -2.49 -20.49 -0.25
CA ILE A 29 -3.19 -19.78 -1.31
C ILE A 29 -2.27 -19.64 -2.51
N CYS A 30 -2.73 -20.08 -3.67
CA CYS A 30 -2.13 -19.78 -4.96
C CYS A 30 -2.74 -18.47 -5.45
N LYS A 31 -1.90 -17.50 -5.81
CA LYS A 31 -2.33 -16.23 -6.39
C LYS A 31 -1.66 -16.07 -7.75
N GLN A 32 -2.44 -15.68 -8.76
CA GLN A 32 -1.89 -15.22 -10.03
C GLN A 32 -1.67 -13.71 -9.96
N THR A 33 -0.43 -13.25 -10.10
CA THR A 33 -0.08 -11.82 -9.98
C THR A 33 1.13 -11.43 -10.82
N THR A 34 1.48 -10.15 -10.80
CA THR A 34 2.66 -9.59 -11.48
C THR A 34 3.96 -10.17 -10.92
N LEU A 35 4.99 -10.29 -11.76
CA LEU A 35 6.34 -10.69 -11.35
C LEU A 35 6.90 -9.77 -10.25
N ARG A 36 6.48 -8.51 -10.22
CA ARG A 36 6.83 -7.54 -9.18
C ARG A 36 6.42 -8.01 -7.78
N GLU A 37 5.15 -8.38 -7.61
CA GLU A 37 4.66 -8.88 -6.31
C GLU A 37 5.33 -10.20 -5.95
N ILE A 38 5.54 -11.10 -6.92
CA ILE A 38 6.24 -12.38 -6.71
C ILE A 38 7.65 -12.14 -6.17
N ASN A 39 8.43 -11.26 -6.81
CA ASN A 39 9.81 -10.97 -6.42
C ASN A 39 9.89 -10.32 -5.03
N VAL A 40 8.98 -9.41 -4.71
CA VAL A 40 8.93 -8.79 -3.38
C VAL A 40 8.58 -9.81 -2.32
N MET A 41 7.55 -10.63 -2.54
CA MET A 41 7.14 -11.66 -1.58
C MET A 41 8.25 -12.68 -1.33
N GLN A 42 8.98 -13.09 -2.37
CA GLN A 42 10.13 -13.98 -2.25
C GLN A 42 11.25 -13.34 -1.44
N ALA A 43 11.63 -12.09 -1.75
CA ALA A 43 12.66 -11.37 -1.01
C ALA A 43 12.31 -11.16 0.47
N LEU A 44 11.05 -10.81 0.78
CA LEU A 44 10.57 -10.64 2.16
C LEU A 44 10.53 -11.97 2.92
N THR A 45 10.25 -13.09 2.22
CA THR A 45 10.37 -14.44 2.77
C THR A 45 11.82 -14.76 3.15
N ASP A 46 12.77 -14.45 2.26
CA ASP A 46 14.20 -14.73 2.46
C ASP A 46 14.82 -13.89 3.59
N GLN A 47 14.25 -12.72 3.88
CA GLN A 47 14.62 -11.86 5.02
C GLN A 47 14.21 -12.44 6.38
N LYS A 48 13.31 -13.43 6.42
CA LYS A 48 12.95 -14.20 7.63
C LYS A 48 12.47 -13.36 8.83
N ARG A 49 11.94 -12.15 8.57
CA ARG A 49 11.35 -11.29 9.62
C ARG A 49 10.01 -11.79 10.13
N GLY A 50 9.26 -12.52 9.30
CA GLY A 50 7.96 -13.06 9.66
C GLY A 50 6.87 -12.00 9.79
N HIS A 51 6.95 -10.93 9.00
CA HIS A 51 5.95 -9.85 8.90
C HIS A 51 5.09 -9.94 7.64
N THR A 52 5.41 -10.87 6.72
CA THR A 52 4.67 -11.17 5.49
C THR A 52 4.41 -12.67 5.36
N PRO A 53 3.35 -13.09 4.65
CA PRO A 53 3.11 -14.50 4.38
C PRO A 53 4.35 -15.14 3.76
N LEU A 54 4.72 -16.33 4.24
CA LEU A 54 5.75 -17.11 3.55
C LEU A 54 5.28 -17.39 2.13
N SER A 55 6.14 -17.10 1.15
CA SER A 55 5.84 -17.34 -0.25
C SER A 55 6.87 -18.26 -0.89
N CYS A 56 6.42 -19.00 -1.89
CA CYS A 56 7.25 -19.82 -2.74
C CYS A 56 6.77 -19.67 -4.19
N SER A 57 7.71 -19.38 -5.08
CA SER A 57 7.46 -19.32 -6.53
C SER A 57 8.46 -20.18 -7.27
N LEU A 58 8.01 -20.80 -8.36
CA LEU A 58 8.93 -21.39 -9.34
C LEU A 58 9.60 -20.27 -10.15
N PRO A 59 10.84 -20.47 -10.64
CA PRO A 59 11.49 -19.53 -11.55
C PRO A 59 10.59 -19.22 -12.74
N GLN A 60 10.42 -17.93 -13.07
CA GLN A 60 9.67 -17.49 -14.23
C GLN A 60 10.60 -16.86 -15.26
N GLU A 61 10.45 -17.28 -16.51
CA GLU A 61 11.30 -16.88 -17.64
C GLU A 61 10.74 -15.68 -18.42
N ASN A 62 9.57 -15.17 -18.05
CA ASN A 62 8.90 -14.06 -18.74
C ASN A 62 8.16 -13.11 -17.79
N ASP A 63 7.84 -11.93 -18.29
CA ASP A 63 7.15 -10.87 -17.54
C ASP A 63 5.62 -11.06 -17.44
N GLN A 64 5.09 -12.24 -17.75
CA GLN A 64 3.64 -12.48 -17.69
C GLN A 64 3.17 -12.72 -16.24
N PRO A 65 1.89 -12.44 -15.93
CA PRO A 65 1.34 -12.76 -14.62
C PRO A 65 1.51 -14.24 -14.27
N GLY A 66 2.24 -14.47 -13.20
CA GLY A 66 2.67 -15.78 -12.78
C GLY A 66 1.90 -16.28 -11.56
N TRP A 67 1.93 -17.59 -11.35
CA TRP A 67 1.41 -18.20 -10.14
C TRP A 67 2.49 -18.30 -9.08
N PHE A 68 2.14 -17.97 -7.85
CA PHE A 68 2.97 -18.24 -6.67
C PHE A 68 2.10 -18.72 -5.51
N ILE A 69 2.71 -19.48 -4.61
CA ILE A 69 2.06 -20.10 -3.46
C ILE A 69 2.44 -19.29 -2.22
N MET A 70 1.46 -18.97 -1.38
CA MET A 70 1.67 -18.28 -0.11
C MET A 70 1.00 -19.03 1.04
N GLN A 71 1.49 -18.79 2.25
CA GLN A 71 0.80 -19.15 3.48
C GLN A 71 -0.61 -18.52 3.51
N ASP A 72 -1.63 -19.32 3.84
CA ASP A 72 -3.01 -18.84 3.95
C ASP A 72 -3.24 -18.11 5.29
N ILE A 73 -3.07 -16.79 5.28
CA ILE A 73 -3.34 -15.91 6.42
C ILE A 73 -4.81 -15.51 6.43
N ARG A 74 -5.68 -16.32 7.05
CA ARG A 74 -7.12 -16.00 7.13
C ARG A 74 -7.40 -14.98 8.23
N SER A 75 -8.38 -14.12 7.99
CA SER A 75 -8.91 -13.09 8.88
C SER A 75 -9.77 -13.64 10.04
N GLN A 76 -9.39 -14.78 10.62
CA GLN A 76 -10.17 -15.40 11.71
C GLN A 76 -9.88 -14.78 13.08
N GLU A 77 -8.73 -14.13 13.24
CA GLU A 77 -8.35 -13.44 14.48
C GLU A 77 -8.93 -12.01 14.48
N LYS A 78 -9.63 -11.65 15.57
CA LYS A 78 -10.17 -10.30 15.75
C LYS A 78 -9.06 -9.32 16.12
N LEU A 79 -9.18 -8.08 15.68
CA LEU A 79 -8.34 -6.97 16.15
C LEU A 79 -8.28 -6.94 17.69
N PRO A 80 -7.10 -6.72 18.30
CA PRO A 80 -7.00 -6.55 19.74
C PRO A 80 -7.80 -5.35 20.21
N ASP A 81 -8.32 -5.41 21.44
CA ASP A 81 -9.04 -4.29 22.05
C ASP A 81 -8.13 -3.04 22.19
N ASP A 82 -6.83 -3.24 22.46
CA ASP A 82 -5.84 -2.16 22.47
C ASP A 82 -5.31 -1.88 21.05
N LEU A 83 -6.06 -1.05 20.33
CA LEU A 83 -5.67 -0.60 18.99
C LEU A 83 -4.35 0.20 18.99
N ARG A 84 -3.98 0.86 20.09
CA ARG A 84 -2.71 1.61 20.15
C ARG A 84 -1.53 0.66 20.22
N GLN A 85 -1.63 -0.39 21.03
CA GLN A 85 -0.63 -1.45 21.05
C GLN A 85 -0.53 -2.13 19.69
N TRP A 86 -1.67 -2.40 19.05
CA TRP A 86 -1.68 -2.95 17.69
C TRP A 86 -0.94 -2.07 16.69
N LYS A 87 -1.25 -0.76 16.63
CA LYS A 87 -0.56 0.20 15.74
C LYS A 87 0.96 0.22 15.99
N ARG A 88 1.42 0.12 17.25
CA ARG A 88 2.86 0.02 17.56
C ARG A 88 3.50 -1.26 16.99
N MET A 89 2.81 -2.39 17.08
CA MET A 89 3.30 -3.65 16.50
C MET A 89 3.41 -3.53 14.98
N VAL A 90 2.40 -2.95 14.31
CA VAL A 90 2.42 -2.71 12.87
C VAL A 90 3.55 -1.76 12.47
N ALA A 91 3.74 -0.67 13.22
CA ALA A 91 4.84 0.26 13.00
C ALA A 91 6.20 -0.42 13.13
N SER A 92 6.39 -1.31 14.11
CA SER A 92 7.62 -2.09 14.24
C SER A 92 7.81 -3.06 13.07
N SER A 93 6.76 -3.74 12.62
CA SER A 93 6.82 -4.64 11.46
C SER A 93 7.19 -3.91 10.17
N LEU A 94 6.57 -2.75 9.93
CA LEU A 94 6.92 -1.87 8.81
C LEU A 94 8.35 -1.36 8.92
N ALA A 95 8.78 -0.94 10.11
CA ALA A 95 10.14 -0.44 10.31
C ALA A 95 11.19 -1.51 10.01
N ASP A 96 10.98 -2.77 10.42
CA ASP A 96 11.87 -3.88 10.07
C ASP A 96 11.98 -4.04 8.54
N ILE A 97 10.85 -4.15 7.86
CA ILE A 97 10.81 -4.29 6.39
C ILE A 97 11.51 -3.10 5.73
N HIS A 98 11.19 -1.88 6.18
CA HIS A 98 11.72 -0.67 5.58
C HIS A 98 13.22 -0.51 5.79
N THR A 99 13.74 -0.84 6.97
CA THR A 99 15.17 -0.73 7.23
C THR A 99 16.00 -1.81 6.55
N ASP A 100 15.45 -3.01 6.40
CA ASP A 100 16.14 -4.11 5.69
C ASP A 100 16.27 -3.83 4.18
N ASN A 101 15.44 -2.93 3.66
CA ASN A 101 15.35 -2.61 2.23
C ASN A 101 15.69 -1.14 1.93
N LEU A 102 16.27 -0.42 2.90
CA LEU A 102 16.59 0.99 2.78
C LEU A 102 17.66 1.23 1.72
N GLY A 103 17.54 2.32 0.97
CA GLY A 103 18.48 2.70 -0.08
C GLY A 103 18.09 2.22 -1.48
N GLY A 104 17.05 1.40 -1.61
CA GLY A 104 16.38 1.20 -2.90
C GLY A 104 17.01 0.18 -3.85
N ASN A 105 17.77 -0.81 -3.34
CA ASN A 105 18.57 -1.70 -4.19
C ASN A 105 18.57 -3.19 -3.79
N SER A 106 17.85 -3.59 -2.75
CA SER A 106 17.77 -4.98 -2.26
C SER A 106 17.08 -5.97 -3.23
N ILE A 107 16.25 -5.49 -4.15
CA ILE A 107 15.40 -6.24 -5.08
C ILE A 107 15.54 -5.57 -6.46
N PRO A 108 16.55 -5.94 -7.26
CA PRO A 108 16.91 -5.23 -8.49
C PRO A 108 15.77 -5.06 -9.51
N GLN A 109 14.81 -5.97 -9.53
CA GLN A 109 13.69 -5.97 -10.47
C GLN A 109 12.52 -5.06 -10.04
N LEU A 110 12.56 -4.50 -8.82
CA LEU A 110 11.47 -3.67 -8.31
C LEU A 110 11.59 -2.24 -8.87
N PRO A 111 10.56 -1.72 -9.57
CA PRO A 111 10.62 -0.37 -10.12
C PRO A 111 10.64 0.69 -9.01
N THR A 112 11.35 1.77 -9.30
CA THR A 112 11.37 2.98 -8.46
C THR A 112 10.17 3.88 -8.76
N ALA A 113 9.65 4.52 -7.72
CA ALA A 113 8.65 5.56 -7.78
C ALA A 113 9.31 6.89 -8.15
N ASP A 114 9.60 7.05 -9.44
CA ASP A 114 10.19 8.27 -10.01
C ASP A 114 9.13 9.36 -10.31
N GLU A 115 9.57 10.48 -10.89
CA GLU A 115 8.67 11.58 -11.26
C GLU A 115 7.54 11.12 -12.21
N ASN A 116 7.84 10.20 -13.13
CA ASN A 116 6.85 9.69 -14.08
C ASN A 116 5.79 8.88 -13.36
N TYR A 117 6.18 8.05 -12.38
CA TYR A 117 5.24 7.32 -11.56
C TYR A 117 4.33 8.27 -10.76
N TRP A 118 4.87 9.29 -10.11
CA TRP A 118 4.06 10.25 -9.36
C TRP A 118 3.10 11.03 -10.29
N LYS A 119 3.54 11.38 -11.50
CA LYS A 119 2.66 11.96 -12.52
C LYS A 119 1.58 10.98 -12.96
N GLU A 120 1.87 9.70 -13.12
CA GLU A 120 0.86 8.70 -13.49
C GLU A 120 -0.22 8.57 -12.40
N ILE A 121 0.18 8.56 -11.13
CA ILE A 121 -0.73 8.51 -9.98
C ILE A 121 -1.67 9.71 -9.97
N THR A 122 -1.15 10.92 -10.12
CA THR A 122 -1.99 12.13 -10.07
C THR A 122 -2.78 12.37 -11.33
N SER A 123 -2.30 11.95 -12.51
CA SER A 123 -3.00 12.15 -13.78
C SER A 123 -3.90 10.95 -14.13
N LYS A 124 -3.32 9.96 -14.80
CA LYS A 124 -4.01 8.83 -15.42
C LYS A 124 -4.84 8.03 -14.43
N ILE A 125 -4.32 7.78 -13.23
CA ILE A 125 -5.00 6.98 -12.20
C ILE A 125 -6.06 7.80 -11.45
N SER A 126 -5.99 9.13 -11.51
CA SER A 126 -6.76 10.02 -10.63
C SER A 126 -7.48 11.13 -11.41
N LEU A 127 -6.82 12.28 -11.64
CA LEU A 127 -7.49 13.49 -12.12
C LEU A 127 -8.07 13.38 -13.53
N SER A 128 -7.50 12.53 -14.40
CA SER A 128 -8.06 12.28 -15.73
C SER A 128 -9.49 11.73 -15.64
N HIS A 129 -9.75 10.80 -14.71
CA HIS A 129 -11.09 10.26 -14.49
C HIS A 129 -12.05 11.30 -13.90
N PHE A 130 -11.57 12.10 -12.96
CA PHE A 130 -12.37 13.17 -12.37
C PHE A 130 -12.79 14.19 -13.43
N SER A 131 -11.84 14.64 -14.26
CA SER A 131 -12.10 15.57 -15.36
C SER A 131 -13.06 14.98 -16.38
N GLU A 132 -12.94 13.70 -16.70
CA GLU A 132 -13.82 13.04 -17.66
C GLU A 132 -15.25 12.95 -17.14
N ILE A 133 -15.45 12.62 -15.86
CA ILE A 133 -16.78 12.62 -15.24
C ILE A 133 -17.36 14.04 -15.20
N CYS A 134 -16.56 15.08 -14.93
CA CYS A 134 -17.02 16.46 -15.01
C CYS A 134 -17.53 16.85 -16.42
N LYS A 135 -16.94 16.28 -17.50
CA LYS A 135 -17.40 16.56 -18.88
C LYS A 135 -18.69 15.84 -19.23
N ASN A 136 -18.87 14.64 -18.69
CA ASN A 136 -19.94 13.72 -19.11
C ASN A 136 -21.13 13.66 -18.14
N ASN A 137 -21.07 14.34 -16.99
CA ASN A 137 -22.13 14.31 -15.98
C ASN A 137 -22.38 15.72 -15.40
N ASP A 138 -23.45 16.37 -15.86
CA ASP A 138 -23.83 17.72 -15.43
C ASP A 138 -24.08 17.85 -13.93
N ALA A 139 -24.68 16.83 -13.30
CA ALA A 139 -24.94 16.86 -11.87
C ALA A 139 -23.63 16.81 -11.06
N PHE A 140 -22.69 15.97 -11.49
CA PHE A 140 -21.35 15.91 -10.92
C PHE A 140 -20.59 17.21 -11.16
N ALA A 141 -20.62 17.74 -12.39
CA ALA A 141 -19.95 18.97 -12.76
C ALA A 141 -20.42 20.16 -11.91
N ARG A 142 -21.73 20.32 -11.73
CA ARG A 142 -22.30 21.37 -10.87
C ARG A 142 -21.80 21.29 -9.43
N LYS A 143 -21.61 20.09 -8.89
CA LYS A 143 -21.17 19.88 -7.51
C LYS A 143 -19.65 20.05 -7.35
N TYR A 144 -18.86 19.56 -8.30
CA TYR A 144 -17.42 19.36 -8.08
C TYR A 144 -16.47 19.97 -9.11
N ALA A 145 -16.93 20.47 -10.26
CA ALA A 145 -16.04 21.01 -11.29
C ALA A 145 -15.19 22.18 -10.77
N GLY A 146 -15.71 22.97 -9.83
CA GLY A 146 -14.98 24.04 -9.16
C GLY A 146 -13.75 23.57 -8.37
N MET A 147 -13.65 22.28 -8.04
CA MET A 147 -12.49 21.72 -7.35
C MET A 147 -11.32 21.41 -8.29
N LEU A 148 -11.56 21.22 -9.60
CA LEU A 148 -10.50 20.84 -10.56
C LEU A 148 -9.24 21.71 -10.47
N PRO A 149 -9.31 23.05 -10.44
CA PRO A 149 -8.10 23.88 -10.34
C PRO A 149 -7.32 23.66 -9.04
N LEU A 150 -8.00 23.40 -7.92
CA LEU A 150 -7.34 23.08 -6.65
C LEU A 150 -6.64 21.72 -6.75
N LEU A 151 -7.34 20.71 -7.28
CA LEU A 151 -6.81 19.36 -7.43
C LEU A 151 -5.55 19.34 -8.32
N CYS A 152 -5.55 20.06 -9.44
CA CYS A 152 -4.39 20.16 -10.32
C CYS A 152 -3.18 20.81 -9.62
N ARG A 153 -3.39 21.91 -8.90
CA ARG A 153 -2.29 22.55 -8.14
C ARG A 153 -1.73 21.63 -7.05
N ARG A 154 -2.60 20.93 -6.32
CA ARG A 154 -2.19 19.95 -5.31
C ARG A 154 -1.41 18.78 -5.93
N ALA A 155 -1.79 18.35 -7.13
CA ALA A 155 -1.06 17.32 -7.87
C ALA A 155 0.35 17.77 -8.26
N GLU A 156 0.51 19.00 -8.74
CA GLU A 156 1.82 19.57 -9.09
C GLU A 156 2.74 19.63 -7.87
N THR A 157 2.25 20.15 -6.73
CA THR A 157 3.01 20.19 -5.47
C THR A 157 3.36 18.78 -4.99
N PHE A 158 2.39 17.87 -4.96
CA PHE A 158 2.62 16.48 -4.55
C PHE A 158 3.68 15.79 -5.42
N VAL A 159 3.60 15.93 -6.74
CA VAL A 159 4.59 15.35 -7.66
C VAL A 159 5.99 15.92 -7.37
N ALA A 160 6.11 17.23 -7.15
CA ALA A 160 7.40 17.85 -6.84
C ALA A 160 7.97 17.31 -5.52
N ASP A 161 7.17 17.28 -4.45
CA ASP A 161 7.60 16.83 -3.12
C ASP A 161 7.96 15.35 -3.11
N MET A 162 7.12 14.50 -3.71
CA MET A 162 7.39 13.06 -3.78
C MET A 162 8.60 12.76 -4.67
N THR A 163 8.80 13.50 -5.75
CA THR A 163 9.99 13.36 -6.61
C THR A 163 11.26 13.76 -5.86
N ALA A 164 11.21 14.83 -5.06
CA ALA A 164 12.33 15.24 -4.23
C ALA A 164 12.65 14.18 -3.17
N MET A 165 11.63 13.65 -2.49
CA MET A 165 11.80 12.56 -1.53
C MET A 165 12.32 11.27 -2.17
N SER A 166 11.89 10.94 -3.39
CA SER A 166 12.37 9.75 -4.11
C SER A 166 13.87 9.79 -4.45
N ARG A 167 14.51 10.96 -4.37
CA ARG A 167 15.96 11.12 -4.54
C ARG A 167 16.75 10.92 -3.24
N ASP A 168 16.06 10.90 -2.09
CA ASP A 168 16.68 10.70 -0.79
C ASP A 168 16.68 9.21 -0.41
N THR A 169 17.83 8.57 -0.59
CA THR A 169 18.04 7.16 -0.25
C THR A 169 17.79 6.86 1.23
N GLY A 170 17.84 7.87 2.11
CA GLY A 170 17.53 7.74 3.53
C GLY A 170 16.05 7.50 3.85
N CYS A 171 15.17 7.60 2.85
CA CYS A 171 13.75 7.23 2.99
C CYS A 171 13.22 6.28 1.92
N MET A 172 14.03 5.96 0.90
CA MET A 172 13.66 5.03 -0.17
C MET A 172 13.78 3.58 0.31
N THR A 173 12.69 2.84 0.20
CA THR A 173 12.62 1.42 0.60
C THR A 173 11.59 0.67 -0.24
N VAL A 174 11.58 -0.65 -0.15
CA VAL A 174 10.43 -1.47 -0.55
C VAL A 174 9.22 -1.01 0.27
N THR A 175 8.16 -0.57 -0.40
CA THR A 175 6.88 -0.17 0.20
C THR A 175 5.75 -1.08 -0.27
N HIS A 176 4.72 -1.25 0.54
CA HIS A 176 3.48 -1.93 0.22
C HIS A 176 2.67 -1.18 -0.86
N GLY A 177 2.56 0.15 -0.73
CA GLY A 177 1.94 1.05 -1.70
C GLY A 177 0.41 1.17 -1.60
N ASP A 178 -0.24 0.30 -0.84
CA ASP A 178 -1.71 0.32 -0.65
C ASP A 178 -2.10 -0.01 0.81
N LEU A 179 -1.29 0.41 1.79
CA LEU A 179 -1.53 0.02 3.19
C LEU A 179 -2.68 0.84 3.82
N GLN A 180 -3.91 0.36 3.59
CA GLN A 180 -5.16 0.98 4.07
C GLN A 180 -5.39 0.74 5.55
N GLN A 181 -6.29 1.54 6.14
CA GLN A 181 -6.72 1.43 7.54
C GLN A 181 -7.20 0.01 7.92
N ASN A 182 -7.54 -0.17 9.19
CA ASN A 182 -7.92 -1.48 9.74
C ASN A 182 -9.09 -2.16 9.01
N ASP A 183 -9.93 -1.40 8.30
CA ASP A 183 -11.04 -1.89 7.48
C ASP A 183 -10.62 -2.32 6.06
N GLY A 184 -9.41 -1.99 5.62
CA GLY A 184 -8.85 -2.37 4.32
C GLY A 184 -8.25 -3.78 4.27
N ASP A 185 -8.15 -4.49 5.40
CA ASP A 185 -7.76 -5.91 5.50
C ASP A 185 -6.37 -6.28 4.91
N HIS A 186 -5.46 -5.31 4.76
CA HIS A 186 -4.07 -5.54 4.33
C HIS A 186 -3.10 -5.86 5.48
N VAL A 187 -3.53 -5.62 6.72
CA VAL A 187 -2.79 -6.02 7.92
C VAL A 187 -3.65 -6.98 8.72
N ARG A 188 -3.32 -8.27 8.66
CA ARG A 188 -4.02 -9.33 9.39
C ARG A 188 -3.27 -9.73 10.64
N ILE A 189 -3.97 -10.37 11.56
CA ILE A 189 -3.35 -11.01 12.71
C ILE A 189 -3.10 -12.46 12.37
N TRP A 190 -1.88 -12.91 12.63
CA TRP A 190 -1.50 -14.30 12.56
C TRP A 190 -0.68 -14.66 13.78
N GLN A 191 -1.20 -15.57 14.60
CA GLN A 191 -0.53 -16.01 15.84
C GLN A 191 -0.17 -14.82 16.75
N GLY A 192 -1.10 -13.87 16.87
CA GLY A 192 -0.92 -12.65 17.68
C GLY A 192 0.08 -11.63 17.12
N ARG A 193 0.47 -11.72 15.84
CA ARG A 193 1.40 -10.78 15.19
C ARG A 193 0.81 -10.13 13.93
N PRO A 194 1.19 -8.89 13.60
CA PRO A 194 0.86 -8.29 12.31
C PRO A 194 1.44 -9.07 11.14
N MET A 195 0.61 -9.23 10.12
CA MET A 195 0.96 -9.88 8.88
C MET A 195 0.48 -9.02 7.72
N ILE A 196 1.42 -8.45 6.98
CA ILE A 196 1.17 -7.50 5.90
C ILE A 196 1.04 -8.28 4.60
N ILE A 197 -0.15 -8.20 3.99
CA ILE A 197 -0.54 -9.00 2.83
C ILE A 197 -0.91 -8.11 1.65
N ASP A 198 -0.98 -8.70 0.46
CA ASP A 198 -1.42 -8.04 -0.78
C ASP A 198 -0.47 -6.94 -1.29
N TRP A 199 0.78 -7.32 -1.53
CA TRP A 199 1.85 -6.45 -2.03
C TRP A 199 1.70 -6.09 -3.52
N GLY A 200 0.48 -6.06 -4.06
CA GLY A 200 0.20 -5.82 -5.48
C GLY A 200 0.70 -4.46 -5.97
N PHE A 201 0.78 -3.44 -5.10
CA PHE A 201 1.23 -2.07 -5.42
C PHE A 201 2.70 -1.80 -5.07
N CYS A 202 3.46 -2.83 -4.70
CA CYS A 202 4.80 -2.65 -4.16
C CYS A 202 5.79 -2.01 -5.15
N ARG A 203 6.68 -1.15 -4.63
CA ARG A 203 7.71 -0.40 -5.37
C ARG A 203 8.85 0.00 -4.43
N TYR A 204 9.93 0.51 -5.01
CA TYR A 204 10.83 1.39 -4.26
C TYR A 204 10.24 2.79 -4.19
N ALA A 205 9.86 3.24 -3.01
CA ALA A 205 9.28 4.56 -2.77
C ALA A 205 9.65 5.08 -1.38
N PRO A 206 9.40 6.37 -1.08
CA PRO A 206 9.56 6.88 0.27
C PRO A 206 8.63 6.12 1.23
N PHE A 207 9.16 5.62 2.35
CA PHE A 207 8.39 4.80 3.31
C PHE A 207 7.09 5.46 3.81
N TYR A 208 6.97 6.79 3.68
CA TYR A 208 5.79 7.56 4.10
C TYR A 208 4.50 7.08 3.43
N ILE A 209 4.54 6.55 2.20
CA ILE A 209 3.32 6.13 1.50
C ILE A 209 2.60 4.96 2.18
N ASP A 210 3.31 4.13 2.94
CA ASP A 210 2.72 3.05 3.74
C ASP A 210 2.18 3.55 5.08
N LEU A 211 2.49 4.79 5.46
CA LEU A 211 2.09 5.35 6.75
C LEU A 211 0.83 6.20 6.65
N VAL A 212 0.70 6.98 5.58
CA VAL A 212 -0.24 8.10 5.49
C VAL A 212 -1.72 7.71 5.42
N ASP A 213 -2.04 6.48 5.02
CA ASP A 213 -3.41 5.97 5.10
C ASP A 213 -3.63 5.13 6.36
N TYR A 214 -2.61 4.40 6.84
CA TYR A 214 -2.72 3.54 8.00
C TYR A 214 -2.70 4.28 9.34
N PHE A 215 -1.90 5.34 9.47
CA PHE A 215 -1.66 6.08 10.71
C PHE A 215 -2.12 7.54 10.58
N THR A 216 -2.66 8.09 11.65
CA THR A 216 -2.75 9.55 11.80
C THR A 216 -1.36 10.18 11.96
N PRO A 217 -1.21 11.52 11.78
CA PRO A 217 0.06 12.20 12.02
C PRO A 217 0.66 11.95 13.41
N ASP A 218 -0.18 11.89 14.45
CA ASP A 218 0.28 11.62 15.81
C ASP A 218 0.68 10.16 16.00
N GLU A 219 -0.09 9.22 15.45
CA GLU A 219 0.23 7.79 15.52
C GLU A 219 1.51 7.44 14.75
N SER A 220 1.79 8.11 13.63
CA SER A 220 2.98 7.84 12.81
C SER A 220 4.29 8.13 13.55
N MET A 221 4.25 8.92 14.64
CA MET A 221 5.41 9.15 15.51
C MET A 221 5.93 7.85 16.13
N VAL A 222 5.07 6.85 16.36
CA VAL A 222 5.54 5.54 16.85
C VAL A 222 6.44 4.85 15.84
N TYR A 223 6.17 5.01 14.54
CA TYR A 223 7.03 4.49 13.47
C TYR A 223 8.36 5.26 13.40
N TRP A 224 8.34 6.59 13.56
CA TRP A 224 9.57 7.37 13.67
C TRP A 224 10.47 6.90 14.83
N GLU A 225 9.90 6.57 15.99
CA GLU A 225 10.66 5.99 17.10
C GLU A 225 11.29 4.65 16.74
N GLU A 226 10.57 3.80 15.99
CA GLU A 226 11.08 2.50 15.51
C GLU A 226 12.24 2.66 14.52
N LEU A 227 12.18 3.65 13.63
CA LEU A 227 13.28 4.01 12.73
C LEU A 227 14.52 4.44 13.53
N ARG A 228 14.34 5.30 14.53
CA ARG A 228 15.44 5.78 15.39
C ARG A 228 16.12 4.64 16.13
N ARG A 229 15.34 3.67 16.65
CA ARG A 229 15.89 2.47 17.33
C ARG A 229 16.70 1.58 16.40
N ARG A 230 16.44 1.61 15.10
CA ARG A 230 17.18 0.89 14.05
C ARG A 230 18.34 1.70 13.46
N GLY A 231 18.65 2.86 14.03
CA GLY A 231 19.81 3.68 13.65
C GLY A 231 19.56 4.60 12.45
N VAL A 232 18.32 4.76 12.00
CA VAL A 232 17.99 5.73 10.94
C VAL A 232 18.04 7.15 11.51
N LEU A 233 18.89 7.99 10.92
CA LEU A 233 19.07 9.39 11.32
C LEU A 233 18.07 10.28 10.58
N LEU A 234 16.97 10.60 11.25
CA LEU A 234 15.94 11.50 10.74
C LEU A 234 15.37 12.33 11.89
N SER A 235 15.38 13.65 11.75
CA SER A 235 14.80 14.53 12.77
C SER A 235 13.28 14.33 12.83
N ARG A 236 12.69 14.62 13.99
CA ARG A 236 11.24 14.49 14.17
C ARG A 236 10.49 15.48 13.29
N GLU A 237 11.04 16.69 13.17
CA GLU A 237 10.52 17.80 12.39
C GLU A 237 10.53 17.45 10.88
N ASP A 238 11.64 16.91 10.38
CA ASP A 238 11.74 16.47 8.98
C ASP A 238 10.77 15.33 8.69
N PHE A 239 10.66 14.35 9.60
CA PHE A 239 9.70 13.27 9.46
C PHE A 239 8.26 13.80 9.36
N ALA A 240 7.87 14.72 10.26
CA ALA A 240 6.53 15.28 10.27
C ALA A 240 6.23 16.10 8.99
N CYS A 241 7.20 16.89 8.52
CA CYS A 241 7.07 17.66 7.28
C CYS A 241 6.87 16.74 6.06
N ARG A 242 7.70 15.70 5.93
CA ARG A 242 7.63 14.74 4.81
C ARG A 242 6.39 13.85 4.87
N PHE A 243 5.97 13.45 6.07
CA PHE A 243 4.68 12.76 6.27
C PHE A 243 3.51 13.62 5.78
N HIS A 244 3.52 14.91 6.11
CA HIS A 244 2.48 15.84 5.65
C HIS A 244 2.47 15.96 4.12
N ALA A 245 3.63 16.10 3.47
CA ALA A 245 3.73 16.14 2.01
C ALA A 245 3.17 14.85 1.36
N ALA A 246 3.48 13.68 1.94
CA ALA A 246 2.97 12.40 1.46
C ALA A 246 1.47 12.18 1.72
N SER A 247 0.82 12.96 2.60
CA SER A 247 -0.57 12.73 3.04
C SER A 247 -1.63 12.86 1.94
N LEU A 248 -1.28 13.46 0.80
CA LEU A 248 -2.14 13.53 -0.38
C LEU A 248 -2.18 12.20 -1.17
N TYR A 249 -1.24 11.29 -0.94
CA TYR A 249 -1.15 10.01 -1.65
C TYR A 249 -2.47 9.20 -1.63
N PRO A 250 -3.09 8.89 -0.47
CA PRO A 250 -4.35 8.17 -0.42
C PRO A 250 -5.48 8.89 -1.18
N ALA A 251 -5.48 10.23 -1.16
CA ALA A 251 -6.46 11.03 -1.87
C ALA A 251 -6.34 10.88 -3.40
N PHE A 252 -5.12 10.77 -3.92
CA PHE A 252 -4.91 10.53 -5.35
C PHE A 252 -5.17 9.08 -5.76
N ILE A 253 -4.58 8.11 -5.07
CA ILE A 253 -4.64 6.69 -5.44
C ILE A 253 -6.07 6.13 -5.37
N TYR A 254 -6.89 6.62 -4.43
CA TYR A 254 -8.28 6.17 -4.26
C TYR A 254 -9.33 7.10 -4.89
N LEU A 255 -8.93 8.16 -5.59
CA LEU A 255 -9.90 9.08 -6.20
C LEU A 255 -10.80 8.35 -7.20
N TYR A 256 -10.21 7.56 -8.12
CA TYR A 256 -11.00 6.84 -9.11
C TYR A 256 -11.95 5.80 -8.49
N PRO A 257 -11.49 4.92 -7.56
CA PRO A 257 -12.41 4.08 -6.79
C PRO A 257 -13.56 4.88 -6.15
N ALA A 258 -13.27 6.00 -5.49
CA ALA A 258 -14.29 6.85 -4.87
C ALA A 258 -15.28 7.44 -5.88
N LEU A 259 -14.81 7.82 -7.08
CA LEU A 259 -15.67 8.25 -8.18
C LEU A 259 -16.59 7.12 -8.65
N MET A 260 -16.12 5.88 -8.69
CA MET A 260 -16.97 4.73 -9.04
C MET A 260 -18.04 4.44 -8.00
N HIS A 261 -17.74 4.63 -6.70
CA HIS A 261 -18.75 4.58 -5.64
C HIS A 261 -19.78 5.70 -5.78
N PHE A 262 -19.33 6.92 -6.09
CA PHE A 262 -20.23 8.06 -6.35
C PHE A 262 -21.23 7.75 -7.46
N LEU A 263 -20.76 7.18 -8.58
CA LEU A 263 -21.62 6.82 -9.71
C LEU A 263 -22.63 5.71 -9.36
N ARG A 264 -22.40 4.96 -8.28
CA ARG A 264 -23.33 3.95 -7.73
C ARG A 264 -24.24 4.53 -6.63
N GLY A 265 -24.13 5.82 -6.33
CA GLY A 265 -24.99 6.53 -5.38
C GLY A 265 -24.40 6.75 -3.98
N ASP A 266 -23.11 6.45 -3.76
CA ASP A 266 -22.43 6.70 -2.48
C ASP A 266 -21.28 7.69 -2.64
N ASP A 267 -21.46 8.92 -2.13
CA ASP A 267 -20.47 9.98 -2.20
C ASP A 267 -19.57 10.09 -0.96
N THR A 268 -19.78 9.25 0.05
CA THR A 268 -19.09 9.32 1.36
C THR A 268 -17.57 9.26 1.19
N ARG A 269 -17.08 8.29 0.42
CA ARG A 269 -15.63 8.13 0.18
C ARG A 269 -15.08 9.31 -0.61
N LEU A 270 -15.80 9.79 -1.62
CA LEU A 270 -15.35 10.92 -2.44
C LEU A 270 -15.23 12.19 -1.61
N GLU A 271 -16.25 12.54 -0.82
CA GLU A 271 -16.23 13.73 0.03
C GLU A 271 -15.09 13.68 1.06
N ARG A 272 -14.83 12.50 1.65
CA ARG A 272 -13.69 12.29 2.56
C ARG A 272 -12.36 12.58 1.87
N LEU A 273 -12.12 12.05 0.66
CA LEU A 273 -10.86 12.31 -0.07
C LEU A 273 -10.76 13.77 -0.51
N LEU A 274 -11.86 14.39 -0.93
CA LEU A 274 -11.91 15.80 -1.32
C LEU A 274 -11.61 16.75 -0.15
N ALA A 275 -11.97 16.37 1.08
CA ALA A 275 -11.59 17.12 2.27
C ALA A 275 -10.08 17.14 2.51
N ILE A 276 -9.35 16.07 2.16
CA ILE A 276 -7.89 16.01 2.30
C ILE A 276 -7.25 17.10 1.42
N PHE A 277 -7.67 17.26 0.16
CA PHE A 277 -7.13 18.29 -0.74
C PHE A 277 -7.40 19.73 -0.28
N ARG A 278 -8.46 19.94 0.51
CA ARG A 278 -8.81 21.26 1.07
C ARG A 278 -7.92 21.62 2.27
N ASN A 279 -7.54 20.62 3.07
CA ASN A 279 -6.92 20.82 4.38
C ASN A 279 -5.41 20.53 4.43
N GLY A 280 -4.89 19.68 3.54
CA GLY A 280 -3.45 19.47 3.35
C GLY A 280 -3.00 20.31 2.18
#